data_AF-A0A3M1FS32-F1
#
_entry.id   AF-A0A3M1FS32-F1
#
_cell.length_a   1.000
_cell.length_b   1.000
_cell.length_c   1.000
_cell.angle_alpha   90.00
_cell.angle_beta   90.00
_cell.angle_gamma   90.00
#
_symmetry.space_group_name_H-M   'P 1'
#
loop_
_entity.id
_entity.type
_entity.pdbx_description
1 polymer ?
#
loop_
_entity_poly.entity_id
_entity_poly.type
_entity_poly.pdbx_seq_one_letter_code
_entity_poly.pdbx_strand_id
1 'polypeptide(L)'
;PVRSIAEASLRGTGPNIITGLSVGFENTAAPVLTVAAALLASYFCGAQAAEALQATPYQAGVYGTAVATMGMLMTAAFILAMDTFGPIVDNAGGIVEMSGAPEEIRQGTDALDAAGNTTKALTKGYAIGSAALAAFLLFTAYLDKVELIRRALGRPEAEIAASHTVDLGKVEVFAGAMIGAMLIFLFSSLAIRAVSKTAEEIIAEVRRQFREIPGIMEGTARPDYAQAVDITTRGALRAMVAPGVLAVGVPIAAGVLLRAEAEAALLMVGTITGIILATVMNNGGGAWDNAKKMIEAVGVNDDNGDPQGKGSEAHKASVVGDTVGDPFKDTAGPSLHVLIKLLSTITLVLAP
;
A
#
# COMPACT_ATOMS: atom_id res chain seq x y z
N PRO A 1 20.01 -4.17 0.42
CA PRO A 1 19.06 -3.60 -0.58
C PRO A 1 19.10 -2.06 -0.69
N VAL A 2 18.90 -1.30 0.40
CA VAL A 2 18.94 0.18 0.32
C VAL A 2 20.30 0.70 -0.14
N ARG A 3 21.39 0.16 0.42
CA ARG A 3 22.76 0.52 0.03
C ARG A 3 23.02 0.33 -1.47
N SER A 4 22.50 -0.72 -2.09
CA SER A 4 22.70 -0.94 -3.54
C SER A 4 21.95 0.09 -4.39
N ILE A 5 20.82 0.62 -3.92
CA ILE A 5 20.12 1.74 -4.59
C ILE A 5 20.94 3.03 -4.45
N ALA A 6 21.51 3.29 -3.26
CA ALA A 6 22.39 4.42 -3.04
C ALA A 6 23.64 4.35 -3.94
N GLU A 7 24.31 3.20 -4.00
CA GLU A 7 25.45 2.95 -4.90
C GLU A 7 25.05 3.06 -6.38
N ALA A 8 23.86 2.61 -6.77
CA ALA A 8 23.37 2.78 -8.14
C ALA A 8 23.19 4.27 -8.52
N SER A 9 22.98 5.15 -7.55
CA SER A 9 22.83 6.59 -7.78
C SER A 9 24.13 7.24 -8.27
N LEU A 10 25.29 6.66 -7.98
CA LEU A 10 26.59 7.08 -8.53
C LEU A 10 26.63 6.99 -10.06
N ARG A 11 25.85 6.06 -10.63
CA ARG A 11 25.75 5.82 -12.08
C ARG A 11 24.59 6.60 -12.71
N GLY A 12 23.91 7.45 -11.93
CA GLY A 12 22.83 8.33 -12.36
C GLY A 12 21.41 7.81 -12.10
N THR A 13 20.45 8.58 -12.59
CA THR A 13 19.00 8.40 -12.32
C THR A 13 18.46 7.08 -12.86
N GLY A 14 18.80 6.69 -14.08
CA GLY A 14 18.30 5.45 -14.71
C GLY A 14 18.63 4.20 -13.88
N PRO A 15 19.92 3.97 -13.53
CA PRO A 15 20.31 2.87 -12.65
C PRO A 15 19.67 2.90 -11.27
N ASN A 16 19.47 4.08 -10.67
CA ASN A 16 18.75 4.22 -9.39
C ASN A 16 17.31 3.70 -9.50
N ILE A 17 16.55 4.11 -10.52
CA ILE A 17 15.17 3.66 -10.74
C ILE A 17 15.11 2.16 -11.03
N ILE A 18 15.98 1.65 -11.90
CA ILE A 18 15.99 0.21 -12.24
C ILE A 18 16.28 -0.64 -10.99
N THR A 19 17.27 -0.24 -10.20
CA THR A 19 17.66 -0.96 -8.98
C THR A 19 16.56 -0.90 -7.93
N GLY A 20 15.95 0.26 -7.71
CA GLY A 20 14.86 0.40 -6.76
C GLY A 20 13.61 -0.41 -7.14
N LEU A 21 13.26 -0.45 -8.44
CA LEU A 21 12.17 -1.29 -8.92
C LEU A 21 12.47 -2.78 -8.73
N SER A 22 13.70 -3.20 -9.02
CA SER A 22 14.16 -4.57 -8.78
C SER A 22 14.04 -4.96 -7.30
N VAL A 23 14.48 -4.09 -6.39
CA VAL A 23 14.35 -4.31 -4.94
C VAL A 23 12.89 -4.38 -4.53
N GLY A 24 12.02 -3.54 -5.12
CA GLY A 24 10.58 -3.58 -4.90
C GLY A 24 9.94 -4.92 -5.26
N PHE A 25 10.34 -5.51 -6.40
CA PHE A 25 9.87 -6.85 -6.82
C PHE A 25 10.44 -7.97 -5.95
N GLU A 26 11.73 -7.93 -5.63
CA GLU A 26 12.36 -8.95 -4.76
C GLU A 26 11.70 -9.00 -3.38
N ASN A 27 11.33 -7.83 -2.85
CA ASN A 27 10.70 -7.69 -1.55
C ASN A 27 9.34 -8.41 -1.43
N THR A 28 8.66 -8.80 -2.52
CA THR A 28 7.40 -9.54 -2.40
C THR A 28 7.60 -10.97 -1.90
N ALA A 29 8.80 -11.55 -2.08
CA ALA A 29 9.04 -12.95 -1.79
C ALA A 29 8.85 -13.28 -0.30
N ALA A 30 9.52 -12.55 0.60
CA ALA A 30 9.46 -12.85 2.03
C ALA A 30 8.04 -12.67 2.61
N PRO A 31 7.33 -11.54 2.42
CA PRO A 31 5.98 -11.36 2.95
C PRO A 31 4.99 -12.41 2.45
N VAL A 32 5.01 -12.75 1.15
CA VAL A 32 4.10 -13.76 0.57
C VAL A 32 4.37 -15.14 1.15
N LEU A 33 5.64 -15.54 1.25
CA LEU A 33 6.02 -16.83 1.85
C LEU A 33 5.65 -16.90 3.33
N THR A 34 5.83 -15.81 4.08
CA THR A 34 5.43 -15.74 5.49
C THR A 34 3.92 -15.85 5.67
N VAL A 35 3.13 -15.14 4.86
CA VAL A 35 1.66 -15.24 4.91
C VAL A 35 1.19 -16.63 4.51
N ALA A 36 1.76 -17.22 3.46
CA ALA A 36 1.42 -18.58 3.03
C ALA A 36 1.74 -19.61 4.12
N ALA A 37 2.91 -19.53 4.73
CA ALA A 37 3.30 -20.39 5.84
C ALA A 37 2.36 -20.22 7.04
N ALA A 38 1.99 -18.98 7.39
CA ALA A 38 1.06 -18.70 8.47
C ALA A 38 -0.34 -19.27 8.20
N LEU A 39 -0.87 -19.11 6.98
CA LEU A 39 -2.17 -19.68 6.59
C LEU A 39 -2.15 -21.21 6.64
N LEU A 40 -1.14 -21.85 6.05
CA LEU A 40 -1.03 -23.31 6.04
C LEU A 40 -0.86 -23.88 7.45
N ALA A 41 0.00 -23.28 8.26
CA ALA A 41 0.24 -23.73 9.63
C ALA A 41 -0.99 -23.54 10.52
N SER A 42 -1.64 -22.38 10.45
CA SER A 42 -2.85 -22.11 11.24
C SER A 42 -4.03 -22.99 10.81
N TYR A 43 -4.20 -23.21 9.51
CA TYR A 43 -5.19 -24.15 8.98
C TYR A 43 -4.93 -25.58 9.47
N PHE A 44 -3.68 -26.04 9.37
CA PHE A 44 -3.29 -27.38 9.85
C PHE A 44 -3.57 -27.54 11.34
N CYS A 45 -3.13 -26.60 12.17
CA CYS A 45 -3.39 -26.62 13.61
C CYS A 45 -4.90 -26.61 13.93
N GLY A 46 -5.69 -25.82 13.21
CA GLY A 46 -7.14 -25.80 13.35
C GLY A 46 -7.79 -27.13 12.98
N ALA A 47 -7.38 -27.74 11.85
CA ALA A 47 -7.89 -29.03 11.40
C ALA A 47 -7.59 -30.16 12.40
N GLN A 48 -6.43 -30.13 13.06
CA GLN A 48 -6.07 -31.09 14.11
C GLN A 48 -6.97 -30.96 15.37
N ALA A 49 -7.57 -29.79 15.59
CA ALA A 49 -8.49 -29.54 16.70
C ALA A 49 -9.97 -29.84 16.34
N ALA A 50 -10.25 -30.40 15.15
CA ALA A 50 -11.61 -30.59 14.65
C ALA A 50 -12.51 -31.42 15.57
N GLU A 51 -11.98 -32.52 16.14
CA GLU A 51 -12.72 -33.37 17.07
C GLU A 51 -13.13 -32.60 18.34
N ALA A 52 -12.18 -31.84 18.92
CA ALA A 52 -12.44 -31.02 20.10
C ALA A 52 -13.46 -29.90 19.84
N LEU A 53 -13.51 -29.38 18.61
CA LEU A 53 -14.42 -28.33 18.17
C LEU A 53 -15.77 -28.86 17.67
N GLN A 54 -15.98 -30.19 17.61
CA GLN A 54 -17.19 -30.82 17.05
C GLN A 54 -17.52 -30.32 15.63
N ALA A 55 -16.50 -30.05 14.82
CA ALA A 55 -16.62 -29.47 13.49
C ALA A 55 -15.92 -30.34 12.45
N THR A 56 -16.22 -30.13 11.15
CA THR A 56 -15.46 -30.80 10.09
C THR A 56 -14.01 -30.29 10.07
N PRO A 57 -13.03 -31.10 9.60
CA PRO A 57 -11.64 -30.66 9.47
C PRO A 57 -11.48 -29.36 8.68
N TYR A 58 -12.32 -29.16 7.66
CA TYR A 58 -12.35 -27.92 6.88
C TYR A 58 -12.79 -26.72 7.73
N GLN A 59 -13.94 -26.82 8.40
CA GLN A 59 -14.45 -25.74 9.25
C GLN A 59 -13.49 -25.40 10.39
N ALA A 60 -12.93 -26.41 11.05
CA ALA A 60 -11.95 -26.22 12.11
C ALA A 60 -10.64 -25.60 11.60
N GLY A 61 -10.20 -25.98 10.40
CA GLY A 61 -9.05 -25.37 9.72
C GLY A 61 -9.27 -23.90 9.37
N VAL A 62 -10.40 -23.56 8.73
CA VAL A 62 -10.79 -22.16 8.46
C VAL A 62 -10.85 -21.36 9.76
N TYR A 63 -11.46 -21.91 10.81
CA TYR A 63 -11.49 -21.29 12.13
C TYR A 63 -10.08 -21.05 12.70
N GLY A 64 -9.14 -21.99 12.51
CA GLY A 64 -7.73 -21.82 12.85
C GLY A 64 -7.09 -20.60 12.17
N THR A 65 -7.37 -20.38 10.89
CA THR A 65 -6.89 -19.18 10.17
C THR A 65 -7.50 -17.88 10.72
N ALA A 66 -8.77 -17.91 11.14
CA ALA A 66 -9.43 -16.77 11.78
C ALA A 66 -8.79 -16.44 13.14
N VAL A 67 -8.50 -17.45 13.96
CA VAL A 67 -7.81 -17.29 15.25
C VAL A 67 -6.40 -16.73 15.06
N ALA A 68 -5.65 -17.22 14.07
CA ALA A 68 -4.34 -16.67 13.74
C ALA A 68 -4.42 -15.19 13.30
N THR A 69 -5.44 -14.83 12.52
CA THR A 69 -5.71 -13.44 12.12
C THR A 69 -5.99 -12.56 13.35
N MET A 70 -6.85 -13.02 14.27
CA MET A 70 -7.11 -12.33 15.54
C MET A 70 -5.83 -12.19 16.37
N GLY A 71 -5.01 -13.25 16.43
CA GLY A 71 -3.74 -13.25 17.14
C GLY A 71 -2.76 -12.22 16.61
N MET A 72 -2.65 -12.09 15.28
CA MET A 72 -1.87 -11.02 14.65
C MET A 72 -2.37 -9.65 15.10
N LEU A 73 -3.69 -9.42 15.08
CA LEU A 73 -4.34 -8.14 15.41
C LEU A 73 -4.29 -7.74 16.90
N MET A 74 -3.95 -8.65 17.83
CA MET A 74 -3.87 -8.31 19.26
C MET A 74 -2.84 -7.21 19.57
N THR A 75 -1.81 -7.06 18.74
CA THR A 75 -0.79 -6.01 18.89
C THR A 75 -1.11 -4.73 18.11
N ALA A 76 -2.28 -4.64 17.45
CA ALA A 76 -2.63 -3.53 16.56
C ALA A 76 -2.54 -2.15 17.23
N ALA A 77 -2.87 -2.04 18.52
CA ALA A 77 -2.73 -0.78 19.26
C ALA A 77 -1.27 -0.28 19.30
N PHE A 78 -0.31 -1.17 19.51
CA PHE A 78 1.12 -0.83 19.51
C PHE A 78 1.60 -0.49 18.09
N ILE A 79 1.14 -1.23 17.08
CA ILE A 79 1.44 -0.94 15.67
C ILE A 79 0.92 0.46 15.30
N LEU A 80 -0.32 0.79 15.64
CA LEU A 80 -0.91 2.08 15.32
C LEU A 80 -0.20 3.24 16.05
N ALA A 81 0.22 3.02 17.30
CA ALA A 81 1.04 4.00 18.03
C ALA A 81 2.37 4.28 17.31
N MET A 82 3.05 3.22 16.85
CA MET A 82 4.30 3.35 16.08
C MET A 82 4.10 3.98 14.70
N ASP A 83 2.95 3.75 14.06
CA ASP A 83 2.60 4.35 12.78
C ASP A 83 2.33 5.86 12.93
N THR A 84 1.63 6.23 13.99
CA THR A 84 1.30 7.63 14.31
C THR A 84 2.52 8.41 14.80
N PHE A 85 3.50 7.73 15.40
CA PHE A 85 4.76 8.35 15.83
C PHE A 85 5.49 9.05 14.68
N GLY A 86 5.57 8.43 13.50
CA GLY A 86 6.29 8.98 12.34
C GLY A 86 5.79 10.36 11.89
N PRO A 87 4.51 10.53 11.53
CA PRO A 87 3.95 11.83 11.17
C PRO A 87 4.04 12.90 12.27
N ILE A 88 4.02 12.52 13.55
CA ILE A 88 4.18 13.48 14.64
C ILE A 88 5.59 14.07 14.63
N VAL A 89 6.62 13.21 14.50
CA VAL A 89 8.02 13.66 14.52
C VAL A 89 8.41 14.40 13.24
N ASP A 90 7.86 14.02 12.09
CA ASP A 90 8.04 14.74 10.81
C ASP A 90 7.49 16.18 10.90
N ASN A 91 6.26 16.34 11.42
CA ASN A 91 5.70 17.67 11.68
C ASN A 91 6.51 18.46 12.71
N ALA A 92 7.03 17.80 13.75
CA ALA A 92 7.90 18.45 14.73
C ALA A 92 9.18 18.97 14.08
N GLY A 93 9.84 18.18 13.22
CA GLY A 93 11.01 18.60 12.44
C GLY A 93 10.70 19.78 11.52
N GLY A 94 9.56 19.75 10.83
CA GLY A 94 9.08 20.88 10.03
C GLY A 94 8.88 22.16 10.83
N ILE A 95 8.28 22.08 12.03
CA ILE A 95 8.10 23.22 12.94
C ILE A 95 9.45 23.77 13.41
N VAL A 96 10.38 22.89 13.80
CA VAL A 96 11.74 23.26 14.21
C VAL A 96 12.43 24.05 13.10
N GLU A 97 12.39 23.55 11.87
CA GLU A 97 12.96 24.23 10.69
C GLU A 97 12.32 25.59 10.42
N MET A 98 10.98 25.64 10.37
CA MET A 98 10.24 26.87 10.10
C MET A 98 10.38 27.92 11.20
N SER A 99 10.72 27.50 12.44
CA SER A 99 10.93 28.40 13.58
C SER A 99 12.34 28.99 13.65
N GLY A 100 13.29 28.50 12.85
CA GLY A 100 14.70 28.91 12.94
C GLY A 100 15.37 28.46 14.25
N ALA A 101 14.92 27.34 14.83
CA ALA A 101 15.46 26.82 16.07
C ALA A 101 16.94 26.38 15.91
N PRO A 102 17.73 26.33 17.01
CA PRO A 102 19.12 25.90 16.97
C PRO A 102 19.29 24.49 16.38
N GLU A 103 20.39 24.29 15.65
CA GLU A 103 20.72 23.04 14.96
C GLU A 103 20.73 21.81 15.88
N GLU A 104 21.07 21.98 17.16
CA GLU A 104 21.04 20.90 18.15
C GLU A 104 19.63 20.32 18.35
N ILE A 105 18.58 21.16 18.29
CA ILE A 105 17.18 20.71 18.36
C ILE A 105 16.82 19.94 17.08
N ARG A 106 17.30 20.42 15.93
CA ARG A 106 17.10 19.76 14.63
C ARG A 106 17.72 18.37 14.59
N GLN A 107 18.94 18.21 15.11
CA GLN A 107 19.59 16.90 15.21
C GLN A 107 18.76 15.90 16.04
N GLY A 108 18.14 16.38 17.13
CA GLY A 108 17.21 15.57 17.92
C GLY A 108 15.96 15.14 17.13
N THR A 109 15.32 16.06 16.41
CA THR A 109 14.15 15.74 15.58
C THR A 109 14.48 14.86 14.38
N ASP A 110 15.64 15.07 13.74
CA ASP A 110 16.09 14.28 12.59
C ASP A 110 16.36 12.82 12.98
N ALA A 111 16.92 12.59 14.17
CA ALA A 111 17.09 11.25 14.72
C ALA A 111 15.74 10.56 14.98
N LEU A 112 14.75 11.32 15.47
CA LEU A 112 13.39 10.81 15.69
C LEU A 112 12.66 10.53 14.37
N ASP A 113 12.80 11.40 13.35
CA ASP A 113 12.26 11.17 12.01
C ASP A 113 12.85 9.91 11.38
N ALA A 114 14.16 9.70 11.48
CA ALA A 114 14.80 8.48 10.98
C ALA A 114 14.20 7.21 11.62
N ALA A 115 13.94 7.23 12.94
CA ALA A 115 13.24 6.16 13.62
C ALA A 115 11.78 6.02 13.15
N GLY A 116 11.08 7.15 12.99
CA GLY A 116 9.69 7.22 12.52
C GLY A 116 9.48 6.65 11.11
N ASN A 117 10.44 6.83 10.21
CA ASN A 117 10.37 6.24 8.86
C ASN A 117 10.53 4.72 8.89
N THR A 118 11.40 4.21 9.78
CA THR A 118 11.55 2.78 9.99
C THR A 118 10.27 2.18 10.58
N THR A 119 9.66 2.83 11.56
CA THR A 119 8.39 2.36 12.12
C THR A 119 7.26 2.41 11.09
N LYS A 120 7.15 3.50 10.31
CA LYS A 120 6.18 3.65 9.21
C LYS A 120 6.30 2.55 8.15
N ALA A 121 7.52 2.11 7.84
CA ALA A 121 7.72 0.99 6.92
C ALA A 121 7.24 -0.35 7.53
N LEU A 122 7.58 -0.63 8.79
CA LEU A 122 7.17 -1.84 9.50
C LEU A 122 5.64 -1.93 9.66
N THR A 123 5.00 -0.82 9.99
CA THR A 123 3.54 -0.73 10.18
C THR A 123 2.79 -0.91 8.87
N LYS A 124 3.29 -0.35 7.75
CA LYS A 124 2.78 -0.61 6.38
C LYS A 124 2.88 -2.10 6.03
N GLY A 125 4.00 -2.75 6.35
CA GLY A 125 4.18 -4.20 6.14
C GLY A 125 3.20 -5.05 6.98
N TYR A 126 3.04 -4.72 8.25
CA TYR A 126 2.06 -5.37 9.13
C TYR A 126 0.63 -5.19 8.61
N ALA A 127 0.28 -3.99 8.16
CA ALA A 127 -1.03 -3.68 7.60
C ALA A 127 -1.34 -4.57 6.38
N ILE A 128 -0.38 -4.75 5.47
CA ILE A 128 -0.52 -5.66 4.32
C ILE A 128 -0.66 -7.12 4.77
N GLY A 129 0.19 -7.59 5.69
CA GLY A 129 0.13 -8.98 6.18
C GLY A 129 -1.20 -9.30 6.87
N SER A 130 -1.69 -8.38 7.71
CA SER A 130 -3.00 -8.54 8.37
C SER A 130 -4.16 -8.51 7.38
N ALA A 131 -4.08 -7.69 6.34
CA ALA A 131 -5.05 -7.68 5.26
C ALA A 131 -5.06 -8.99 4.49
N ALA A 132 -3.89 -9.60 4.26
CA ALA A 132 -3.79 -10.87 3.56
C ALA A 132 -4.45 -12.03 4.33
N LEU A 133 -4.23 -12.10 5.64
CA LEU A 133 -4.91 -13.09 6.49
C LEU A 133 -6.42 -12.83 6.58
N ALA A 134 -6.81 -11.57 6.79
CA ALA A 134 -8.22 -11.17 6.85
C ALA A 134 -8.96 -11.40 5.53
N ALA A 135 -8.28 -11.25 4.39
CA ALA A 135 -8.88 -11.45 3.08
C ALA A 135 -9.35 -12.89 2.86
N PHE A 136 -8.57 -13.89 3.31
CA PHE A 136 -8.98 -15.28 3.22
C PHE A 136 -10.25 -15.54 4.03
N LEU A 137 -10.32 -14.99 5.25
CA LEU A 137 -11.50 -15.07 6.11
C LEU A 137 -12.72 -14.40 5.45
N LEU A 138 -12.55 -13.19 4.90
CA LEU A 138 -13.64 -12.46 4.25
C LEU A 138 -14.12 -13.15 2.97
N PHE A 139 -13.22 -13.79 2.24
CA PHE A 139 -13.57 -14.63 1.10
C PHE A 139 -14.44 -15.82 1.51
N THR A 140 -14.05 -16.56 2.58
CA THR A 140 -14.91 -17.66 3.08
C THR A 140 -16.25 -17.14 3.57
N ALA A 141 -16.28 -16.01 4.28
CA ALA A 141 -17.52 -15.38 4.72
C ALA A 141 -18.45 -14.99 3.56
N TYR A 142 -17.87 -14.59 2.42
CA TYR A 142 -18.64 -14.34 1.19
C TYR A 142 -19.27 -15.64 0.64
N LEU A 143 -18.52 -16.75 0.57
CA LEU A 143 -19.06 -18.04 0.13
C LEU A 143 -20.17 -18.54 1.05
N ASP A 144 -20.00 -18.43 2.37
CA ASP A 144 -21.03 -18.73 3.38
C ASP A 144 -22.30 -17.89 3.16
N LYS A 145 -22.12 -16.60 2.84
CA LYS A 145 -23.24 -15.70 2.56
C LYS A 145 -23.99 -16.11 1.30
N VAL A 146 -23.28 -16.46 0.23
CA VAL A 146 -23.87 -16.96 -1.03
C VAL A 146 -24.67 -18.24 -0.77
N GLU A 147 -24.11 -19.16 0.02
CA GLU A 147 -24.80 -20.40 0.40
C GLU A 147 -26.11 -20.11 1.15
N LEU A 148 -26.06 -19.24 2.16
CA LEU A 148 -27.22 -18.82 2.95
C LEU A 148 -28.33 -18.24 2.07
N ILE A 149 -27.96 -17.39 1.11
CA ILE A 149 -28.91 -16.77 0.18
C ILE A 149 -29.53 -17.82 -0.75
N ARG A 150 -28.72 -18.74 -1.32
CA ARG A 150 -29.23 -19.83 -2.17
C ARG A 150 -30.21 -20.72 -1.41
N ARG A 151 -29.94 -21.03 -0.15
CA ARG A 151 -30.86 -21.76 0.75
C ARG A 151 -32.16 -20.98 0.95
N ALA A 152 -32.08 -19.68 1.27
CA ALA A 152 -33.24 -18.83 1.49
C ALA A 152 -34.13 -18.68 0.25
N LEU A 153 -33.52 -18.69 -0.95
CA LEU A 153 -34.21 -18.65 -2.24
C LEU A 153 -34.75 -20.02 -2.70
N GLY A 154 -34.57 -21.10 -1.91
CA GLY A 154 -35.02 -22.44 -2.25
C GLY A 154 -34.33 -23.03 -3.48
N ARG A 155 -33.05 -22.67 -3.71
CA ARG A 155 -32.26 -23.23 -4.82
C ARG A 155 -32.02 -24.73 -4.62
N PRO A 156 -31.79 -25.51 -5.70
CA PRO A 156 -31.49 -26.94 -5.59
C PRO A 156 -30.28 -27.23 -4.70
N GLU A 157 -30.30 -28.35 -3.99
CA GLU A 157 -29.21 -28.76 -3.08
C GLU A 157 -27.85 -28.83 -3.79
N ALA A 158 -27.83 -29.19 -5.08
CA ALA A 158 -26.63 -29.19 -5.89
C ALA A 158 -26.01 -27.78 -6.06
N GLU A 159 -26.85 -26.73 -6.21
CA GLU A 159 -26.38 -25.35 -6.28
C GLU A 159 -25.92 -24.83 -4.91
N ILE A 160 -26.56 -25.28 -3.83
CA ILE A 160 -26.16 -24.93 -2.46
C ILE A 160 -24.79 -25.55 -2.16
N ALA A 161 -24.59 -26.84 -2.43
CA ALA A 161 -23.32 -27.53 -2.25
C ALA A 161 -22.19 -26.91 -3.10
N ALA A 162 -22.51 -26.42 -4.31
CA ALA A 162 -21.56 -25.74 -5.18
C ALA A 162 -21.19 -24.31 -4.72
N SER A 163 -21.79 -23.76 -3.65
CA SER A 163 -21.50 -22.40 -3.18
C SER A 163 -20.06 -22.22 -2.69
N HIS A 164 -19.44 -23.28 -2.21
CA HIS A 164 -18.05 -23.30 -1.72
C HIS A 164 -17.02 -23.63 -2.80
N THR A 165 -17.46 -23.80 -4.04
CA THR A 165 -16.57 -24.12 -5.17
C THR A 165 -16.43 -22.92 -6.09
N VAL A 166 -15.18 -22.53 -6.35
CA VAL A 166 -14.84 -21.51 -7.36
C VAL A 166 -13.96 -22.17 -8.41
N ASP A 167 -14.53 -22.47 -9.56
CA ASP A 167 -13.83 -23.13 -10.66
C ASP A 167 -13.25 -22.11 -11.65
N LEU A 168 -11.94 -21.84 -11.51
CA LEU A 168 -11.20 -20.96 -12.42
C LEU A 168 -11.14 -21.47 -13.87
N GLY A 169 -11.54 -22.72 -14.14
CA GLY A 169 -11.66 -23.27 -15.49
C GLY A 169 -12.87 -22.74 -16.26
N LYS A 170 -13.87 -22.15 -15.58
CA LYS A 170 -15.03 -21.52 -16.22
C LYS A 170 -14.64 -20.16 -16.78
N VAL A 171 -15.13 -19.85 -17.99
CA VAL A 171 -14.77 -18.62 -18.72
C VAL A 171 -15.16 -17.37 -17.95
N GLU A 172 -16.35 -17.34 -17.36
CA GLU A 172 -16.87 -16.20 -16.61
C GLU A 172 -16.07 -15.96 -15.33
N VAL A 173 -15.65 -17.05 -14.68
CA VAL A 173 -14.87 -17.02 -13.43
C VAL A 173 -13.44 -16.54 -13.70
N PHE A 174 -12.82 -17.05 -14.76
CA PHE A 174 -11.51 -16.58 -15.21
C PHE A 174 -11.55 -15.11 -15.65
N ALA A 175 -12.60 -14.69 -16.34
CA ALA A 175 -12.82 -13.29 -16.70
C ALA A 175 -12.96 -12.40 -15.44
N GLY A 176 -13.73 -12.84 -14.44
CA GLY A 176 -13.84 -12.18 -13.14
C GLY A 176 -12.49 -12.03 -12.44
N ALA A 177 -11.68 -13.09 -12.41
CA ALA A 177 -10.31 -13.05 -11.89
C ALA A 177 -9.42 -12.02 -12.61
N MET A 178 -9.45 -12.00 -13.94
CA MET A 178 -8.70 -11.01 -14.74
C MET A 178 -9.15 -9.58 -14.46
N ILE A 179 -10.46 -9.35 -14.35
CA ILE A 179 -11.03 -8.04 -14.00
C ILE A 179 -10.56 -7.62 -12.60
N GLY A 180 -10.53 -8.55 -11.64
CA GLY A 180 -10.00 -8.31 -10.30
C GLY A 180 -8.54 -7.88 -10.31
N ALA A 181 -7.68 -8.59 -11.04
CA ALA A 181 -6.28 -8.18 -11.20
C ALA A 181 -6.15 -6.82 -11.90
N MET A 182 -6.89 -6.60 -12.99
CA MET A 182 -6.90 -5.34 -13.73
C MET A 182 -7.34 -4.17 -12.84
N LEU A 183 -8.36 -4.35 -12.00
CA LEU A 183 -8.88 -3.33 -11.09
C LEU A 183 -7.78 -2.76 -10.20
N ILE A 184 -6.93 -3.62 -9.63
CA ILE A 184 -5.80 -3.22 -8.79
C ILE A 184 -4.82 -2.33 -9.57
N PHE A 185 -4.38 -2.76 -10.75
CA PHE A 185 -3.42 -2.00 -11.56
C PHE A 185 -4.01 -0.68 -12.07
N LEU A 186 -5.27 -0.70 -12.51
CA LEU A 186 -5.94 0.48 -13.01
C LEU A 186 -6.17 1.50 -11.89
N PHE A 187 -6.59 1.05 -10.71
CA PHE A 187 -6.72 1.90 -9.53
C PHE A 187 -5.39 2.57 -9.18
N SER A 188 -4.30 1.79 -9.09
CA SER A 188 -2.96 2.33 -8.82
C SER A 188 -2.52 3.34 -9.88
N SER A 189 -2.78 3.08 -11.16
CA SER A 189 -2.45 4.01 -12.25
C SER A 189 -3.18 5.35 -12.10
N LEU A 190 -4.47 5.32 -11.79
CA LEU A 190 -5.26 6.53 -11.57
C LEU A 190 -4.77 7.31 -10.34
N ALA A 191 -4.45 6.61 -9.25
CA ALA A 191 -3.92 7.20 -8.03
C ALA A 191 -2.56 7.88 -8.27
N ILE A 192 -1.63 7.22 -8.98
CA ILE A 192 -0.31 7.79 -9.30
C ILE A 192 -0.48 9.02 -10.20
N ARG A 193 -1.30 8.90 -11.26
CA ARG A 193 -1.54 10.01 -12.21
C ARG A 193 -2.15 11.24 -11.53
N ALA A 194 -3.03 11.02 -10.55
CA ALA A 194 -3.62 12.09 -9.75
C ALA A 194 -2.56 12.91 -9.00
N VAL A 195 -1.60 12.23 -8.38
CA VAL A 195 -0.49 12.87 -7.68
C VAL A 195 0.40 13.63 -8.67
N SER A 196 0.79 13.01 -9.78
CA SER A 196 1.66 13.64 -10.79
C SER A 196 1.06 14.95 -11.31
N LYS A 197 -0.23 14.94 -11.67
CA LYS A 197 -0.90 16.14 -12.18
C LYS A 197 -0.94 17.26 -11.12
N THR A 198 -1.27 16.92 -9.88
CA THR A 198 -1.34 17.92 -8.79
C THR A 198 0.05 18.46 -8.44
N ALA A 199 1.08 17.60 -8.48
CA ALA A 199 2.47 18.00 -8.26
C ALA A 199 2.97 18.99 -9.31
N GLU A 200 2.63 18.80 -10.59
CA GLU A 200 2.95 19.75 -11.67
C GLU A 200 2.34 21.14 -11.42
N GLU A 201 1.07 21.18 -10.99
CA GLU A 201 0.37 22.42 -10.64
C GLU A 201 1.06 23.13 -9.45
N ILE A 202 1.49 22.38 -8.43
CA ILE A 202 2.21 22.93 -7.28
C ILE A 202 3.60 23.44 -7.67
N ILE A 203 4.35 22.70 -8.49
CA ILE A 203 5.67 23.15 -8.97
C ILE A 203 5.54 24.43 -9.78
N ALA A 204 4.54 24.52 -10.65
CA ALA A 204 4.27 25.73 -11.43
C ALA A 204 3.94 26.93 -10.52
N GLU A 205 3.13 26.72 -9.48
CA GLU A 205 2.78 27.76 -8.52
C GLU A 205 3.98 28.21 -7.67
N VAL A 206 4.78 27.29 -7.13
CA VAL A 206 5.98 27.62 -6.36
C VAL A 206 6.97 28.42 -7.22
N ARG A 207 7.19 28.00 -8.47
CA ARG A 207 8.03 28.73 -9.43
C ARG A 207 7.47 30.11 -9.77
N ARG A 208 6.14 30.25 -9.88
CA ARG A 208 5.48 31.53 -10.10
C ARG A 208 5.74 32.46 -8.92
N GLN A 209 5.55 32.00 -7.69
CA GLN A 209 5.80 32.80 -6.49
C GLN A 209 7.27 33.26 -6.39
N PHE A 210 8.23 32.36 -6.63
CA PHE A 210 9.66 32.73 -6.65
C PHE A 210 10.01 33.77 -7.71
N ARG A 211 9.32 33.78 -8.85
CA ARG A 211 9.56 34.74 -9.93
C ARG A 211 8.86 36.09 -9.71
N GLU A 212 7.65 36.07 -9.19
CA GLU A 212 6.74 37.23 -9.19
C GLU A 212 6.68 37.97 -7.86
N ILE A 213 7.09 37.35 -6.74
CA ILE A 213 7.08 37.97 -5.42
C ILE A 213 8.54 38.23 -4.99
N PRO A 214 9.04 39.47 -5.13
CA PRO A 214 10.39 39.83 -4.69
C PRO A 214 10.54 39.64 -3.19
N GLY A 215 11.72 39.20 -2.73
CA GLY A 215 12.00 39.03 -1.31
C GLY A 215 11.79 37.62 -0.77
N ILE A 216 11.16 36.70 -1.51
CA ILE A 216 10.93 35.32 -1.04
C ILE A 216 12.26 34.56 -0.92
N MET A 217 13.09 34.60 -1.96
CA MET A 217 14.38 33.89 -1.96
C MET A 217 15.38 34.53 -0.99
N GLU A 218 15.23 35.82 -0.71
CA GLU A 218 15.99 36.57 0.29
C GLU A 218 15.44 36.38 1.72
N GLY A 219 14.31 35.69 1.89
CA GLY A 219 13.68 35.44 3.21
C GLY A 219 13.02 36.67 3.84
N THR A 220 12.82 37.74 3.07
CA THR A 220 12.24 39.02 3.56
C THR A 220 10.74 39.15 3.27
N ALA A 221 10.21 38.40 2.30
CA ALA A 221 8.79 38.34 1.97
C ALA A 221 8.21 36.97 2.33
N ARG A 222 6.94 36.95 2.74
CA ARG A 222 6.23 35.69 3.04
C ARG A 222 5.64 35.08 1.77
N PRO A 223 5.84 33.77 1.51
CA PRO A 223 5.13 33.04 0.46
C PRO A 223 3.61 33.00 0.69
N ASP A 224 2.87 32.79 -0.39
CA ASP A 224 1.43 32.52 -0.33
C ASP A 224 1.19 31.03 -0.15
N TYR A 225 1.10 30.62 1.12
CA TYR A 225 0.79 29.23 1.50
C TYR A 225 -0.66 28.84 1.19
N ALA A 226 -1.59 29.79 1.22
CA ALA A 226 -3.02 29.51 1.02
C ALA A 226 -3.27 29.03 -0.40
N GLN A 227 -2.59 29.62 -1.38
CA GLN A 227 -2.67 29.19 -2.77
C GLN A 227 -2.18 27.75 -2.97
N ALA A 228 -1.08 27.36 -2.33
CA ALA A 228 -0.57 25.97 -2.40
C ALA A 228 -1.54 24.97 -1.75
N VAL A 229 -2.14 25.33 -0.61
CA VAL A 229 -3.18 24.52 0.05
C VAL A 229 -4.43 24.39 -0.82
N ASP A 230 -4.87 25.45 -1.48
CA ASP A 230 -6.07 25.44 -2.33
C ASP A 230 -5.88 24.60 -3.60
N ILE A 231 -4.70 24.63 -4.21
CA ILE A 231 -4.35 23.76 -5.36
C ILE A 231 -4.36 22.30 -4.93
N THR A 232 -3.62 21.94 -3.87
CA THR A 232 -3.57 20.55 -3.38
C THR A 232 -4.95 20.04 -2.97
N THR A 233 -5.75 20.86 -2.29
CA THR A 233 -7.10 20.48 -1.84
C THR A 233 -8.04 20.21 -3.01
N ARG A 234 -8.11 21.12 -3.99
CA ARG A 234 -8.98 20.93 -5.17
C ARG A 234 -8.51 19.78 -6.05
N GLY A 235 -7.19 19.61 -6.19
CA GLY A 235 -6.58 18.49 -6.89
C GLY A 235 -7.00 17.15 -6.27
N ALA A 236 -6.79 17.00 -4.97
CA ALA A 236 -7.13 15.79 -4.22
C ALA A 236 -8.63 15.44 -4.31
N LEU A 237 -9.52 16.43 -4.07
CA LEU A 237 -10.97 16.20 -4.08
C LEU A 237 -11.52 15.77 -5.44
N ARG A 238 -10.98 16.33 -6.54
CA ARG A 238 -11.42 15.92 -7.89
C ARG A 238 -10.82 14.58 -8.27
N ALA A 239 -9.55 14.35 -7.94
CA ALA A 239 -8.83 13.20 -8.42
C ALA A 239 -9.20 11.90 -7.69
N MET A 240 -9.73 11.97 -6.45
CA MET A 240 -10.22 10.80 -5.71
C MET A 240 -11.50 10.18 -6.29
N VAL A 241 -12.28 10.93 -7.08
CA VAL A 241 -13.59 10.48 -7.59
C VAL A 241 -13.43 9.27 -8.51
N ALA A 242 -12.53 9.33 -9.49
CA ALA A 242 -12.40 8.25 -10.48
C ALA A 242 -11.91 6.91 -9.86
N PRO A 243 -10.84 6.88 -9.03
CA PRO A 243 -10.47 5.67 -8.29
C PRO A 243 -11.60 5.15 -7.39
N GLY A 244 -12.34 6.05 -6.72
CA GLY A 244 -13.46 5.67 -5.85
C GLY A 244 -14.62 5.02 -6.61
N VAL A 245 -15.03 5.64 -7.74
CA VAL A 245 -16.07 5.07 -8.63
C VAL A 245 -15.63 3.73 -9.19
N LEU A 246 -14.36 3.58 -9.58
CA LEU A 246 -13.82 2.32 -10.07
C LEU A 246 -13.87 1.22 -8.99
N ALA A 247 -13.43 1.55 -7.77
CA ALA A 247 -13.39 0.63 -6.63
C ALA A 247 -14.77 0.07 -6.24
N VAL A 248 -15.82 0.88 -6.37
CA VAL A 248 -17.20 0.51 -6.04
C VAL A 248 -17.92 -0.10 -7.24
N GLY A 249 -17.77 0.50 -8.42
CA GLY A 249 -18.54 0.15 -9.60
C GLY A 249 -18.14 -1.20 -10.21
N VAL A 250 -16.85 -1.57 -10.16
CA VAL A 250 -16.37 -2.82 -10.78
C VAL A 250 -16.93 -4.07 -10.08
N PRO A 251 -16.85 -4.23 -8.74
CA PRO A 251 -17.47 -5.36 -8.04
C PRO A 251 -18.98 -5.45 -8.26
N ILE A 252 -19.67 -4.31 -8.28
CA ILE A 252 -21.12 -4.27 -8.54
C ILE A 252 -21.42 -4.79 -9.95
N ALA A 253 -20.71 -4.29 -10.94
CA ALA A 253 -20.90 -4.69 -12.32
C ALA A 253 -20.57 -6.18 -12.54
N ALA A 254 -19.48 -6.66 -11.95
CA ALA A 254 -19.08 -8.07 -12.04
C ALA A 254 -20.10 -8.99 -11.34
N GLY A 255 -20.58 -8.64 -10.14
CA GLY A 255 -21.61 -9.41 -9.45
C GLY A 255 -22.93 -9.49 -10.23
N VAL A 256 -23.38 -8.38 -10.81
CA VAL A 256 -24.62 -8.31 -11.60
C VAL A 256 -24.51 -9.03 -12.94
N LEU A 257 -23.37 -8.91 -13.64
CA LEU A 257 -23.20 -9.44 -15.00
C LEU A 257 -22.65 -10.86 -15.05
N LEU A 258 -21.69 -11.19 -14.16
CA LEU A 258 -20.93 -12.44 -14.17
C LEU A 258 -21.33 -13.40 -13.02
N ARG A 259 -22.18 -12.94 -12.09
CA ARG A 259 -22.76 -13.70 -10.98
C ARG A 259 -21.74 -14.06 -9.87
N ALA A 260 -22.26 -14.69 -8.83
CA ALA A 260 -21.55 -14.86 -7.55
C ALA A 260 -20.21 -15.62 -7.62
N GLU A 261 -20.08 -16.62 -8.50
CA GLU A 261 -18.84 -17.41 -8.61
C GLU A 261 -17.70 -16.60 -9.27
N ALA A 262 -18.03 -15.81 -10.30
CA ALA A 262 -17.07 -14.91 -10.92
C ALA A 262 -16.69 -13.75 -10.00
N GLU A 263 -17.63 -13.24 -9.21
CA GLU A 263 -17.35 -12.25 -8.17
C GLU A 263 -16.42 -12.80 -7.08
N ALA A 264 -16.57 -14.08 -6.73
CA ALA A 264 -15.66 -14.77 -5.81
C ALA A 264 -14.22 -14.78 -6.34
N ALA A 265 -14.05 -15.05 -7.65
CA ALA A 265 -12.75 -15.05 -8.29
C ALA A 265 -12.17 -13.63 -8.45
N LEU A 266 -13.00 -12.62 -8.75
CA LEU A 266 -12.60 -11.21 -8.72
C LEU A 266 -12.07 -10.83 -7.34
N LEU A 267 -12.81 -11.17 -6.28
CA LEU A 267 -12.44 -10.90 -4.91
C LEU A 267 -11.10 -11.55 -4.55
N MET A 268 -10.94 -12.85 -4.83
CA MET A 268 -9.74 -13.59 -4.47
C MET A 268 -8.51 -13.12 -5.26
N VAL A 269 -8.60 -13.08 -6.59
CA VAL A 269 -7.46 -12.73 -7.46
C VAL A 269 -7.13 -11.24 -7.35
N GLY A 270 -8.14 -10.37 -7.25
CA GLY A 270 -7.95 -8.95 -6.96
C GLY A 270 -7.24 -8.74 -5.63
N THR A 271 -7.60 -9.49 -4.59
CA THR A 271 -6.93 -9.40 -3.29
C THR A 271 -5.47 -9.84 -3.35
N ILE A 272 -5.18 -11.02 -3.93
CA ILE A 272 -3.82 -11.53 -4.08
C ILE A 272 -2.95 -10.52 -4.85
N THR A 273 -3.47 -10.02 -5.98
CA THR A 273 -2.78 -9.02 -6.81
C THR A 273 -2.54 -7.73 -6.03
N GLY A 274 -3.54 -7.27 -5.27
CA GLY A 274 -3.48 -6.08 -4.44
C GLY A 274 -2.42 -6.17 -3.35
N ILE A 275 -2.34 -7.31 -2.64
CA ILE A 275 -1.34 -7.55 -1.58
C ILE A 275 0.08 -7.49 -2.16
N ILE A 276 0.31 -8.17 -3.29
CA ILE A 276 1.62 -8.22 -3.94
C ILE A 276 2.00 -6.83 -4.44
N LEU A 277 1.10 -6.15 -5.17
CA LEU A 277 1.40 -4.82 -5.73
C LEU A 277 1.56 -3.74 -4.65
N ALA A 278 0.75 -3.79 -3.58
CA ALA A 278 0.91 -2.89 -2.43
C ALA A 278 2.28 -3.08 -1.77
N THR A 279 2.76 -4.32 -1.66
CA THR A 279 4.08 -4.64 -1.11
C THR A 279 5.21 -4.06 -1.97
N VAL A 280 5.10 -4.18 -3.30
CA VAL A 280 6.05 -3.56 -4.25
C VAL A 280 6.08 -2.05 -4.06
N MET A 281 4.90 -1.40 -4.04
CA MET A 281 4.81 0.06 -3.99
C MET A 281 5.27 0.63 -2.64
N ASN A 282 4.81 0.05 -1.53
CA ASN A 282 5.13 0.56 -0.19
C ASN A 282 6.62 0.44 0.11
N ASN A 283 7.20 -0.75 -0.07
CA ASN A 283 8.58 -1.00 0.32
C ASN A 283 9.56 -0.54 -0.76
N GLY A 284 9.19 -0.60 -2.05
CA GLY A 284 10.00 -0.04 -3.14
C GLY A 284 10.12 1.48 -3.01
N GLY A 285 9.00 2.18 -2.79
CA GLY A 285 9.00 3.61 -2.50
C GLY A 285 9.80 3.97 -1.25
N GLY A 286 9.62 3.23 -0.16
CA GLY A 286 10.42 3.41 1.06
C GLY A 286 11.92 3.13 0.88
N ALA A 287 12.29 2.21 -0.02
CA ALA A 287 13.69 1.90 -0.31
C ALA A 287 14.39 3.04 -1.07
N TRP A 288 13.69 3.71 -2.01
CA TRP A 288 14.21 4.92 -2.65
C TRP A 288 14.42 6.07 -1.65
N ASP A 289 13.45 6.32 -0.77
CA ASP A 289 13.58 7.35 0.27
C ASP A 289 14.77 7.10 1.20
N ASN A 290 14.88 5.87 1.71
CA ASN A 290 15.98 5.50 2.58
C ASN A 290 17.33 5.54 1.87
N ALA A 291 17.38 5.31 0.56
CA ALA A 291 18.62 5.46 -0.22
C ALA A 291 19.03 6.93 -0.32
N LYS A 292 18.08 7.84 -0.55
CA LYS A 292 18.31 9.29 -0.50
C LYS A 292 18.80 9.72 0.89
N LYS A 293 18.10 9.34 1.97
CA LYS A 293 18.47 9.68 3.35
C LYS A 293 19.86 9.13 3.72
N MET A 294 20.22 7.94 3.24
CA MET A 294 21.55 7.38 3.45
C MET A 294 22.65 8.26 2.81
N ILE A 295 22.45 8.73 1.58
CA ILE A 295 23.40 9.64 0.91
C ILE A 295 23.48 10.98 1.66
N GLU A 296 22.36 11.49 2.20
CA GLU A 296 22.34 12.73 2.97
C GLU A 296 23.07 12.64 4.31
N ALA A 297 22.96 11.50 5.00
CA ALA A 297 23.50 11.32 6.35
C ALA A 297 24.96 10.84 6.38
N VAL A 298 25.32 9.86 5.54
CA VAL A 298 26.64 9.21 5.58
C VAL A 298 27.41 9.30 4.26
N GLY A 299 26.78 9.81 3.20
CA GLY A 299 27.36 9.83 1.86
C GLY A 299 27.51 8.44 1.23
N VAL A 300 27.94 8.42 -0.02
CA VAL A 300 28.32 7.19 -0.72
C VAL A 300 29.61 7.47 -1.49
N ASN A 301 30.58 6.57 -1.43
CA ASN A 301 31.86 6.79 -2.12
C ASN A 301 31.73 6.35 -3.58
N ASP A 302 32.22 7.18 -4.50
CA ASP A 302 32.32 6.80 -5.90
C ASP A 302 33.45 5.78 -6.14
N ASP A 303 33.60 5.34 -7.39
CA ASP A 303 34.61 4.34 -7.79
C ASP A 303 36.07 4.83 -7.54
N ASN A 304 36.29 6.14 -7.36
CA ASN A 304 37.58 6.74 -7.03
C ASN A 304 37.78 6.89 -5.51
N GLY A 305 36.77 6.57 -4.70
CA GLY A 305 36.77 6.72 -3.25
C GLY A 305 36.36 8.11 -2.78
N ASP A 306 35.91 9.00 -3.67
CA ASP A 306 35.48 10.34 -3.29
C ASP A 306 34.05 10.30 -2.69
N PRO A 307 33.83 10.89 -1.50
CA PRO A 307 32.54 10.85 -0.84
C PRO A 307 31.53 11.77 -1.54
N GLN A 308 30.44 11.18 -2.02
CA GLN A 308 29.30 11.88 -2.61
C GLN A 308 28.21 12.07 -1.54
N GLY A 309 28.00 13.31 -1.12
CA GLY A 309 27.00 13.69 -0.11
C GLY A 309 25.89 14.57 -0.68
N LYS A 310 25.19 15.30 0.20
CA LYS A 310 24.11 16.23 -0.16
C LYS A 310 24.56 17.24 -1.22
N GLY A 311 23.74 17.42 -2.26
CA GLY A 311 24.01 18.32 -3.40
C GLY A 311 24.85 17.72 -4.53
N SER A 312 25.45 16.54 -4.34
CA SER A 312 26.14 15.80 -5.41
C SER A 312 25.18 15.32 -6.50
N GLU A 313 25.71 14.93 -7.66
CA GLU A 313 24.90 14.33 -8.73
C GLU A 313 24.27 13.00 -8.28
N ALA A 314 24.96 12.22 -7.44
CA ALA A 314 24.40 11.01 -6.84
C ALA A 314 23.22 11.33 -5.91
N HIS A 315 23.31 12.40 -5.12
CA HIS A 315 22.18 12.87 -4.30
C HIS A 315 21.01 13.35 -5.15
N LYS A 316 21.25 14.09 -6.23
CA LYS A 316 20.16 14.51 -7.14
C LYS A 316 19.49 13.29 -7.79
N ALA A 317 20.25 12.29 -8.20
CA ALA A 317 19.71 11.05 -8.74
C ALA A 317 18.83 10.30 -7.72
N SER A 318 19.24 10.24 -6.45
CA SER A 318 18.46 9.60 -5.39
C SER A 318 17.21 10.40 -5.01
N VAL A 319 17.26 11.73 -5.06
CA VAL A 319 16.07 12.60 -4.92
C VAL A 319 15.05 12.30 -6.01
N VAL A 320 15.47 12.13 -7.27
CA VAL A 320 14.54 11.73 -8.34
C VAL A 320 13.92 10.36 -8.05
N GLY A 321 14.71 9.39 -7.58
CA GLY A 321 14.21 8.09 -7.15
C GLY A 321 13.12 8.19 -6.07
N ASP A 322 13.36 9.00 -5.05
CA ASP A 322 12.40 9.25 -3.98
C ASP A 322 11.11 9.90 -4.50
N THR A 323 11.21 10.89 -5.39
CA THR A 323 10.03 11.53 -5.99
C THR A 323 9.19 10.58 -6.87
N VAL A 324 9.82 9.55 -7.47
CA VAL A 324 9.09 8.46 -8.14
C VAL A 324 8.44 7.54 -7.11
N GLY A 325 9.11 7.30 -5.98
CA GLY A 325 8.64 6.47 -4.86
C GLY A 325 7.52 7.10 -4.03
N ASP A 326 7.39 8.43 -3.96
CA ASP A 326 6.37 9.13 -3.18
C ASP A 326 4.92 8.72 -3.53
N PRO A 327 4.46 8.80 -4.80
CA PRO A 327 3.12 8.34 -5.15
C PRO A 327 2.94 6.83 -4.92
N PHE A 328 4.02 6.04 -4.94
CA PHE A 328 3.97 4.61 -4.66
C PHE A 328 3.74 4.36 -3.16
N LYS A 329 4.58 4.91 -2.29
CA LYS A 329 4.58 4.60 -0.85
C LYS A 329 3.52 5.36 -0.06
N ASP A 330 3.06 6.52 -0.52
CA ASP A 330 2.16 7.38 0.26
C ASP A 330 0.79 7.64 -0.41
N THR A 331 0.57 7.14 -1.63
CA THR A 331 -0.76 7.23 -2.27
C THR A 331 -1.25 5.88 -2.74
N ALA A 332 -0.67 5.30 -3.80
CA ALA A 332 -1.21 4.09 -4.42
C ALA A 332 -1.08 2.87 -3.51
N GLY A 333 0.12 2.60 -2.99
CA GLY A 333 0.40 1.41 -2.16
C GLY A 333 -0.47 1.33 -0.90
N PRO A 334 -0.58 2.39 -0.06
CA PRO A 334 -1.48 2.37 1.09
C PRO A 334 -2.95 2.31 0.71
N SER A 335 -3.35 2.94 -0.40
CA SER A 335 -4.75 2.90 -0.87
C SER A 335 -5.17 1.52 -1.35
N LEU A 336 -4.26 0.71 -1.88
CA LEU A 336 -4.55 -0.68 -2.25
C LEU A 336 -4.99 -1.53 -1.06
N HIS A 337 -4.41 -1.29 0.13
CA HIS A 337 -4.84 -1.97 1.36
C HIS A 337 -6.30 -1.65 1.71
N VAL A 338 -6.72 -0.40 1.55
CA VAL A 338 -8.12 0.00 1.75
C VAL A 338 -9.02 -0.60 0.67
N LEU A 339 -8.59 -0.55 -0.60
CA LEU A 339 -9.33 -1.11 -1.73
C LEU A 339 -9.66 -2.59 -1.49
N ILE A 340 -8.68 -3.42 -1.12
CA ILE A 340 -8.86 -4.87 -0.90
C ILE A 340 -9.92 -5.16 0.16
N LYS A 341 -9.91 -4.42 1.27
CA LYS A 341 -10.92 -4.55 2.34
C LYS A 341 -12.29 -4.09 1.88
N LEU A 342 -12.33 -3.02 1.09
CA LEU A 342 -13.56 -2.48 0.53
C LEU A 342 -14.18 -3.44 -0.50
N LEU A 343 -13.38 -4.08 -1.36
CA LEU A 343 -13.85 -5.15 -2.26
C LEU A 343 -14.59 -6.22 -1.47
N SER A 344 -13.95 -6.75 -0.43
CA SER A 344 -14.53 -7.77 0.45
C SER A 344 -15.83 -7.33 1.11
N THR A 345 -15.90 -6.07 1.55
CA THR A 345 -17.08 -5.53 2.23
C THR A 345 -18.24 -5.33 1.25
N ILE A 346 -17.96 -4.78 0.07
CA ILE A 346 -18.98 -4.54 -0.96
C ILE A 346 -19.56 -5.85 -1.45
N THR A 347 -18.72 -6.84 -1.77
CA THR A 347 -19.18 -8.14 -2.25
C THR A 347 -20.03 -8.85 -1.22
N LEU A 348 -19.67 -8.76 0.07
CA LEU A 348 -20.46 -9.36 1.15
C LEU A 348 -21.80 -8.66 1.37
N VAL A 349 -21.83 -7.33 1.33
CA VAL A 349 -23.06 -6.53 1.54
C VAL A 349 -24.02 -6.68 0.36
N LEU A 350 -23.51 -6.75 -0.87
CA LEU A 350 -24.29 -6.85 -2.10
C LEU A 350 -24.48 -8.29 -2.60
N ALA A 351 -24.11 -9.28 -1.78
CA ALA A 351 -24.39 -10.68 -2.09
C ALA A 351 -25.89 -11.02 -2.26
N PRO A 352 -26.85 -10.46 -1.47
CA PRO A 352 -28.29 -10.72 -1.62
C PRO A 352 -28.88 -10.25 -2.95
#